data_AF-A0AA88X797-F1
#
_entry.id   AF-A0AA88X797-F1
#
_cell.length_a   1.000
_cell.length_b   1.000
_cell.length_c   1.000
_cell.angle_alpha   90.00
_cell.angle_beta   90.00
_cell.angle_gamma   90.00
#
_symmetry.space_group_name_H-M   'P 1'
#
loop_
_entity.id
_entity.type
_entity.pdbx_description
1 polymer ?
#
loop_
_entity_poly.entity_id
_entity_poly.type
_entity_poly.pdbx_seq_one_letter_code
_entity_poly.pdbx_strand_id
1 'polypeptide(L)'
;MVHVTPLGCSLPTPSSIYKSTTYSPQYKQQCPDRNMNSTQQNGHTSPHWEGNRSYMNDSDSSGSYRIPARALSITWGNDPRYWQWITLGEDETQFSEGAMLQQVNWIEVTGKINLLLFKKRVTTTYMIHYIVKFQVDAFGWHSAPIKFKVRVNGKEVFCHSMILESYRVKPDVWQELPGGEFSVPNSITGGNVEFGMFEVESDWWKGSMVLAGIKISPKTP
;
A
#
# COMPACT_ATOMS: atom_id res chain seq x y z
N MET A 1 19.92 -64.75 9.33
CA MET A 1 20.84 -64.30 8.27
C MET A 1 20.05 -64.31 6.96
N VAL A 2 19.54 -63.14 6.56
CA VAL A 2 19.04 -62.87 5.20
C VAL A 2 19.37 -61.41 4.95
N HIS A 3 20.39 -61.22 4.12
CA HIS A 3 20.89 -59.92 3.66
C HIS A 3 20.09 -59.55 2.42
N VAL A 4 19.51 -58.35 2.39
CA VAL A 4 19.09 -57.71 1.14
C VAL A 4 19.52 -56.25 1.21
N THR A 5 20.46 -55.88 0.36
CA THR A 5 20.91 -54.52 0.06
C THR A 5 20.18 -53.97 -1.17
N PRO A 6 20.17 -52.63 -1.38
CA PRO A 6 19.15 -51.93 -2.15
C PRO A 6 19.55 -51.71 -3.61
N LEU A 7 18.57 -51.49 -4.49
CA LEU A 7 18.77 -50.99 -5.85
C LEU A 7 18.19 -49.58 -5.98
N GLY A 8 19.01 -48.71 -6.58
CA GLY A 8 18.89 -47.26 -6.58
C GLY A 8 18.08 -46.67 -7.73
N CYS A 9 17.86 -45.36 -7.60
CA CYS A 9 17.19 -44.47 -8.55
C CYS A 9 17.90 -44.36 -9.91
N SER A 10 17.13 -44.16 -10.97
CA SER A 10 17.52 -43.29 -12.09
C SER A 10 16.30 -42.77 -12.86
N LEU A 11 16.28 -41.46 -13.08
CA LEU A 11 15.31 -40.69 -13.87
C LEU A 11 15.58 -40.82 -15.37
N PRO A 12 14.58 -40.52 -16.22
CA PRO A 12 14.89 -39.68 -17.38
C PRO A 12 13.84 -38.59 -17.68
N THR A 13 14.35 -37.42 -18.08
CA THR A 13 13.68 -36.42 -18.92
C THR A 13 14.76 -35.90 -19.91
N PRO A 14 14.45 -35.06 -20.93
CA PRO A 14 13.24 -34.92 -21.76
C PRO A 14 13.58 -34.86 -23.28
N SER A 15 12.60 -35.00 -24.18
CA SER A 15 12.55 -34.12 -25.38
C SER A 15 11.23 -34.22 -26.16
N SER A 16 10.73 -33.03 -26.48
CA SER A 16 9.93 -32.62 -27.64
C SER A 16 8.79 -33.51 -28.12
N ILE A 17 7.56 -32.98 -28.08
CA ILE A 17 6.72 -32.65 -29.25
C ILE A 17 5.42 -32.05 -28.68
N TYR A 18 5.28 -30.72 -28.74
CA TYR A 18 3.96 -30.10 -28.76
C TYR A 18 3.78 -29.49 -30.15
N LYS A 19 3.01 -30.21 -30.97
CA LYS A 19 2.52 -29.71 -32.25
C LYS A 19 1.30 -28.82 -32.00
N SER A 20 1.26 -27.75 -32.77
CA SER A 20 0.21 -26.76 -32.96
C SER A 20 -1.20 -27.33 -33.04
N THR A 21 -2.14 -26.64 -32.40
CA THR A 21 -3.51 -26.51 -32.94
C THR A 21 -3.98 -25.07 -32.74
N THR A 22 -4.04 -24.35 -33.86
CA THR A 22 -4.69 -23.04 -34.00
C THR A 22 -6.20 -23.23 -33.87
N TYR A 23 -6.85 -22.44 -33.02
CA TYR A 23 -8.32 -22.29 -33.05
C TYR A 23 -8.66 -20.81 -33.17
N SER A 24 -9.20 -20.45 -34.33
CA SER A 24 -9.82 -19.15 -34.60
C SER A 24 -11.33 -19.35 -34.60
N PRO A 25 -12.09 -18.55 -33.84
CA PRO A 25 -13.49 -18.32 -34.15
C PRO A 25 -13.63 -16.96 -34.85
N GLN A 26 -14.08 -17.02 -36.10
CA GLN A 26 -14.57 -15.88 -36.86
C GLN A 26 -15.79 -15.28 -36.15
N TYR A 27 -15.71 -14.00 -35.78
CA TYR A 27 -16.88 -13.15 -35.65
C TYR A 27 -16.57 -11.80 -36.29
N LYS A 28 -16.98 -11.66 -37.55
CA LYS A 28 -17.11 -10.34 -38.19
C LYS A 28 -18.39 -9.72 -37.64
N GLN A 29 -18.25 -8.79 -36.70
CA GLN A 29 -19.30 -7.80 -36.44
C GLN A 29 -18.93 -6.53 -37.19
N GLN A 30 -19.81 -6.18 -38.12
CA GLN A 30 -19.73 -5.02 -38.98
C GLN A 30 -20.31 -3.83 -38.21
N CYS A 31 -19.48 -2.81 -37.96
CA CYS A 31 -19.92 -1.58 -37.30
C CYS A 31 -20.86 -0.79 -38.25
N PRO A 32 -22.06 -0.37 -37.84
CA PRO A 32 -22.85 0.56 -38.62
C PRO A 32 -22.33 1.99 -38.41
N ASP A 33 -21.98 2.66 -39.51
CA ASP A 33 -21.72 4.09 -39.55
C ASP A 33 -22.96 4.87 -39.11
N ARG A 34 -22.89 5.55 -37.96
CA ARG A 34 -23.83 6.61 -37.59
C ARG A 34 -23.12 7.78 -36.93
N ASN A 35 -22.90 8.78 -37.78
CA ASN A 35 -23.10 10.22 -37.59
C ASN A 35 -22.83 10.81 -36.19
N MET A 36 -21.82 11.68 -36.15
CA MET A 36 -21.51 12.61 -35.06
C MET A 36 -22.73 13.45 -34.70
N ASN A 37 -23.18 13.36 -33.44
CA ASN A 37 -23.47 14.49 -32.54
C ASN A 37 -24.16 13.97 -31.28
N SER A 38 -23.36 13.64 -30.26
CA SER A 38 -23.83 13.65 -28.88
C SER A 38 -22.64 13.82 -27.94
N THR A 39 -22.58 14.96 -27.26
CA THR A 39 -21.73 15.20 -26.09
C THR A 39 -22.20 14.26 -24.97
N GLN A 40 -21.66 13.03 -24.92
CA GLN A 40 -21.73 12.18 -23.74
C GLN A 40 -20.39 12.30 -23.02
N GLN A 41 -20.38 12.98 -21.88
CA GLN A 41 -19.28 12.83 -20.93
C GLN A 41 -19.38 11.41 -20.35
N ASN A 42 -18.51 10.53 -20.80
CA ASN A 42 -18.35 9.18 -20.24
C ASN A 42 -17.83 9.31 -18.80
N GLY A 43 -18.70 9.13 -17.82
CA GLY A 43 -18.42 9.24 -16.38
C GLY A 43 -17.65 8.06 -15.81
N HIS A 44 -16.50 7.70 -16.40
CA HIS A 44 -15.60 6.71 -15.81
C HIS A 44 -14.81 7.36 -14.67
N THR A 45 -15.20 7.09 -13.42
CA THR A 45 -14.40 7.45 -12.24
C THR A 45 -13.17 6.56 -12.15
N SER A 46 -12.01 7.14 -11.86
CA SER A 46 -10.76 6.39 -11.65
C SER A 46 -10.94 5.31 -10.57
N PRO A 47 -10.44 4.07 -10.78
CA PRO A 47 -10.47 3.05 -9.75
C PRO A 47 -9.50 3.38 -8.59
N HIS A 48 -8.54 4.28 -8.80
CA HIS A 48 -7.60 4.73 -7.78
C HIS A 48 -8.21 5.88 -6.97
N TRP A 49 -7.99 5.85 -5.65
CA TRP A 49 -8.33 6.96 -4.79
C TRP A 49 -7.19 7.98 -4.80
N GLU A 50 -7.51 9.24 -5.08
CA GLU A 50 -6.57 10.35 -4.96
C GLU A 50 -6.70 11.00 -3.59
N GLY A 51 -5.58 11.11 -2.89
CA GLY A 51 -5.55 11.65 -1.53
C GLY A 51 -6.02 13.10 -1.47
N ASN A 52 -7.03 13.37 -0.63
CA ASN A 52 -7.50 14.72 -0.40
C ASN A 52 -6.84 15.34 0.84
N ARG A 53 -5.99 16.35 0.61
CA ARG A 53 -5.27 17.05 1.68
C ARG A 53 -6.15 17.86 2.61
N SER A 54 -7.39 18.17 2.25
CA SER A 54 -8.32 18.89 3.14
C SER A 54 -8.66 18.11 4.41
N TYR A 55 -8.36 16.81 4.44
CA TYR A 55 -8.51 15.96 5.63
C TYR A 55 -7.32 16.07 6.60
N MET A 56 -6.20 16.69 6.21
CA MET A 56 -5.06 16.85 7.10
C MET A 56 -5.30 18.00 8.08
N ASN A 57 -5.04 17.74 9.35
CA ASN A 57 -5.03 18.77 10.40
C ASN A 57 -3.61 19.29 10.64
N ASP A 58 -3.52 20.43 11.32
CA ASP A 58 -2.26 20.95 11.85
C ASP A 58 -1.64 19.98 12.88
N SER A 59 -0.35 20.18 13.18
CA SER A 59 0.33 19.37 14.20
C SER A 59 -0.31 19.54 15.57
N ASP A 60 -0.32 18.46 16.36
CA ASP A 60 -0.69 18.53 17.77
C ASP A 60 0.37 19.29 18.61
N SER A 61 0.12 19.41 19.92
CA SER A 61 1.02 20.11 20.85
C SER A 61 2.43 19.48 20.95
N SER A 62 2.58 18.21 20.58
CA SER A 62 3.89 17.54 20.49
C SER A 62 4.63 17.85 19.19
N GLY A 63 3.95 18.48 18.23
CA GLY A 63 4.44 18.68 16.87
C GLY A 63 4.33 17.43 16.00
N SER A 64 3.43 16.51 16.36
CA SER A 64 3.13 15.31 15.56
C SER A 64 1.95 15.59 14.62
N TYR A 65 1.99 14.99 13.44
CA TYR A 65 0.94 15.08 12.43
C TYR A 65 0.22 13.74 12.33
N ARG A 66 -1.09 13.82 12.09
CA ARG A 66 -1.93 12.67 11.75
C ARG A 66 -2.48 12.90 10.35
N ILE A 67 -2.19 11.97 9.46
CA ILE A 67 -2.64 12.00 8.07
C ILE A 67 -3.69 10.90 7.91
N PRO A 68 -4.98 11.24 7.81
CA PRO A 68 -6.04 10.23 7.64
C PRO A 68 -5.86 9.45 6.35
N ALA A 69 -6.38 8.21 6.28
CA ALA A 69 -6.35 7.40 5.06
C ALA A 69 -6.93 8.14 3.83
N ARG A 70 -7.95 8.99 4.02
CA ARG A 70 -8.52 9.85 2.97
C ARG A 70 -7.54 10.84 2.34
N ALA A 71 -6.49 11.21 3.07
CA ALA A 71 -5.44 12.12 2.61
C ALA A 71 -4.28 11.41 1.90
N LEU A 72 -4.33 10.08 1.79
CA LEU A 72 -3.36 9.25 1.08
C LEU A 72 -3.90 8.89 -0.31
N SER A 73 -3.03 8.73 -1.30
CA SER A 73 -3.41 8.11 -2.57
C SER A 73 -3.29 6.60 -2.43
N ILE A 74 -4.34 5.87 -2.86
CA ILE A 74 -4.46 4.42 -2.70
C ILE A 74 -4.80 3.80 -4.05
N THR A 75 -3.91 2.94 -4.54
CA THR A 75 -4.17 2.17 -5.76
C THR A 75 -5.38 1.27 -5.58
N TRP A 76 -6.33 1.37 -6.50
CA TRP A 76 -7.65 0.71 -6.44
C TRP A 76 -8.54 1.14 -5.25
N GLY A 77 -8.23 2.25 -4.57
CA GLY A 77 -8.96 2.71 -3.39
C GLY A 77 -10.43 3.11 -3.61
N ASN A 78 -10.87 3.30 -4.86
CA ASN A 78 -12.28 3.51 -5.22
C ASN A 78 -13.00 2.20 -5.59
N ASP A 79 -12.29 1.09 -5.67
CA ASP A 79 -12.85 -0.18 -6.10
C ASP A 79 -13.16 -1.08 -4.89
N PRO A 80 -14.45 -1.28 -4.58
CA PRO A 80 -14.88 -2.04 -3.40
C PRO A 80 -14.48 -3.51 -3.41
N ARG A 81 -14.04 -4.04 -4.56
CA ARG A 81 -13.49 -5.41 -4.65
C ARG A 81 -12.14 -5.53 -3.95
N TYR A 82 -11.41 -4.41 -3.84
CA TYR A 82 -10.05 -4.36 -3.30
C TYR A 82 -9.98 -3.56 -2.00
N TRP A 83 -10.70 -2.45 -1.91
CA TRP A 83 -10.69 -1.56 -0.74
C TRP A 83 -12.09 -1.09 -0.36
N GLN A 84 -12.40 -1.09 0.92
CA GLN A 84 -13.64 -0.55 1.46
C GLN A 84 -13.35 0.55 2.46
N TRP A 85 -13.97 1.71 2.30
CA TRP A 85 -13.94 2.77 3.29
C TRP A 85 -14.85 2.42 4.46
N ILE A 86 -14.35 2.57 5.68
CA ILE A 86 -15.06 2.24 6.91
C ILE A 86 -14.97 3.37 7.92
N THR A 87 -16.01 3.52 8.74
CA THR A 87 -15.97 4.39 9.92
C THR A 87 -15.18 3.71 11.04
N LEU A 88 -14.37 4.50 11.75
CA LEU A 88 -13.58 4.05 12.89
C LEU A 88 -14.08 4.69 14.19
N GLY A 89 -13.83 4.03 15.32
CA GLY A 89 -13.93 4.67 16.62
C GLY A 89 -12.78 5.65 16.81
N GLU A 90 -13.08 6.95 16.91
CA GLU A 90 -12.06 7.98 17.10
C GLU A 90 -11.28 7.80 18.41
N ASP A 91 -11.92 7.27 19.46
CA ASP A 91 -11.30 7.05 20.77
C ASP A 91 -10.11 6.07 20.72
N GLU A 92 -10.12 5.13 19.77
CA GLU A 92 -9.06 4.12 19.65
C GLU A 92 -7.92 4.56 18.72
N THR A 93 -8.24 5.32 17.68
CA THR A 93 -7.31 5.57 16.56
C THR A 93 -6.97 7.03 16.35
N GLN A 94 -7.79 7.94 16.87
CA GLN A 94 -7.77 9.37 16.56
C GLN A 94 -8.03 9.67 15.07
N PHE A 95 -8.61 8.72 14.35
CA PHE A 95 -9.10 8.85 12.98
C PHE A 95 -10.58 8.47 12.94
N SER A 96 -11.37 9.19 12.13
CA SER A 96 -12.81 8.94 11.96
C SER A 96 -13.12 7.91 10.87
N GLU A 97 -12.23 7.77 9.88
CA GLU A 97 -12.36 6.88 8.74
C GLU A 97 -11.05 6.11 8.51
N GLY A 98 -11.18 4.89 7.95
CA GLY A 98 -10.07 4.07 7.50
C GLY A 98 -10.39 3.37 6.19
N ALA A 99 -9.37 2.73 5.60
CA ALA A 99 -9.49 1.90 4.41
C ALA A 99 -9.22 0.43 4.78
N MET A 100 -10.24 -0.41 4.63
CA MET A 100 -10.14 -1.87 4.78
C MET A 100 -9.72 -2.49 3.45
N LEU A 101 -8.55 -3.13 3.44
CA LEU A 101 -8.09 -3.95 2.34
C LEU A 101 -8.87 -5.27 2.35
N GLN A 102 -9.64 -5.51 1.27
CA GLN A 102 -10.32 -6.79 1.05
C GLN A 102 -9.31 -7.84 0.61
N GLN A 103 -8.67 -7.62 -0.54
CA GLN A 103 -7.64 -8.48 -1.09
C GLN A 103 -6.91 -7.78 -2.23
N VAL A 104 -5.58 -7.89 -2.36
CA VAL A 104 -4.81 -7.44 -3.53
C VAL A 104 -3.49 -8.22 -3.66
N ASN A 105 -2.94 -8.29 -4.86
CA ASN A 105 -1.55 -8.66 -5.12
C ASN A 105 -0.63 -7.45 -5.44
N TRP A 106 -1.19 -6.25 -5.55
CA TRP A 106 -0.46 -4.99 -5.72
C TRP A 106 -0.92 -3.99 -4.65
N ILE A 107 -0.02 -3.63 -3.73
CA ILE A 107 -0.24 -2.57 -2.75
C ILE A 107 0.60 -1.36 -3.13
N GLU A 108 -0.07 -0.22 -3.23
CA GLU A 108 0.57 1.07 -3.31
C GLU A 108 -0.28 2.10 -2.56
N VAL A 109 0.24 2.54 -1.42
CA VAL A 109 -0.35 3.62 -0.62
C VAL A 109 0.72 4.68 -0.44
N THR A 110 0.43 5.90 -0.87
CA THR A 110 1.39 7.00 -0.86
C THR A 110 0.81 8.26 -0.23
N GLY A 111 1.69 9.05 0.38
CA GLY A 111 1.34 10.32 0.97
C GLY A 111 2.40 11.37 0.69
N LYS A 112 1.99 12.64 0.72
CA LYS A 112 2.87 13.77 0.47
C LYS A 112 2.52 14.95 1.36
N ILE A 113 3.48 15.39 2.15
CA ILE A 113 3.34 16.51 3.08
C ILE A 113 4.35 17.62 2.76
N ASN A 114 3.92 18.87 2.88
CA ASN A 114 4.78 20.03 2.65
C ASN A 114 5.71 20.23 3.85
N LEU A 115 7.01 20.38 3.59
CA LEU A 115 8.02 20.60 4.64
C LEU A 115 7.76 21.89 5.44
N LEU A 116 7.13 22.90 4.84
CA LEU A 116 6.80 24.17 5.50
C LEU A 116 5.82 24.03 6.66
N LEU A 117 5.12 22.90 6.77
CA LEU A 117 4.27 22.62 7.92
C LEU A 117 5.12 22.37 9.18
N PHE A 118 6.31 21.79 9.03
CA PHE A 118 7.20 21.39 10.12
C PHE A 118 8.01 22.58 10.66
N LYS A 119 7.34 23.53 11.31
CA LYS A 119 7.98 24.73 11.87
C LYS A 119 8.74 24.39 13.16
N LYS A 120 10.02 24.05 13.04
CA LYS A 120 10.91 23.77 14.18
C LYS A 120 12.08 24.73 14.24
N ARG A 121 12.46 25.11 15.48
CA ARG A 121 13.61 25.98 15.76
C ARG A 121 14.96 25.24 15.66
N VAL A 122 14.91 23.92 15.67
CA VAL A 122 16.07 23.02 15.61
C VAL A 122 15.83 21.94 14.57
N THR A 123 16.92 21.43 13.99
CA THR A 123 16.85 20.25 13.12
C THR A 123 16.27 19.09 13.90
N THR A 124 15.21 18.49 13.37
CA THR A 124 14.44 17.44 14.05
C THR A 124 14.24 16.27 13.10
N THR A 125 14.55 15.05 13.56
CA THR A 125 14.18 13.83 12.83
C THR A 125 12.76 13.44 13.18
N TYR A 126 11.99 13.02 12.19
CA TYR A 126 10.62 12.56 12.33
C TYR A 126 10.53 11.09 11.95
N MET A 127 9.73 10.35 12.71
CA MET A 127 9.36 8.97 12.43
C MET A 127 7.99 8.94 11.74
N ILE A 128 7.84 8.04 10.78
CA ILE A 128 6.58 7.74 10.09
C ILE A 128 6.10 6.39 10.58
N HIS A 129 4.87 6.34 11.10
CA HIS A 129 4.20 5.10 11.50
C HIS A 129 2.88 4.95 10.75
N TYR A 130 2.64 3.76 10.20
CA TYR A 130 1.35 3.40 9.62
C TYR A 130 0.48 2.79 10.73
N ILE A 131 -0.70 3.36 10.94
CA ILE A 131 -1.63 2.91 11.97
C ILE A 131 -2.56 1.88 11.34
N VAL A 132 -2.30 0.61 11.66
CA VAL A 132 -2.98 -0.52 11.01
C VAL A 132 -3.61 -1.46 12.03
N LYS A 133 -4.57 -2.26 11.57
CA LYS A 133 -5.14 -3.38 12.31
C LYS A 133 -5.30 -4.56 11.36
N PHE A 134 -4.74 -5.71 11.71
CA PHE A 134 -4.97 -6.95 10.98
C PHE A 134 -6.19 -7.66 11.56
N GLN A 135 -7.15 -8.02 10.73
CA GLN A 135 -8.32 -8.79 11.17
C GLN A 135 -7.93 -10.25 11.43
N VAL A 136 -8.77 -10.98 12.16
CA VAL A 136 -8.56 -12.41 12.47
C VAL A 136 -8.35 -13.26 11.21
N ASP A 137 -9.02 -12.88 10.12
CA ASP A 137 -8.95 -13.55 8.81
C ASP A 137 -7.89 -12.97 7.86
N ALA A 138 -7.07 -12.01 8.31
CA ALA A 138 -5.99 -11.44 7.50
C ALA A 138 -5.08 -12.53 6.95
N PHE A 139 -4.71 -12.47 5.68
CA PHE A 139 -3.95 -13.54 5.01
C PHE A 139 -2.90 -12.98 4.07
N GLY A 140 -1.92 -13.81 3.69
CA GLY A 140 -0.94 -13.48 2.65
C GLY A 140 0.22 -12.56 3.08
N TRP A 141 0.39 -12.29 4.38
CA TRP A 141 1.39 -11.35 4.89
C TRP A 141 2.76 -11.96 5.22
N HIS A 142 2.96 -13.26 4.93
CA HIS A 142 4.18 -14.03 5.27
C HIS A 142 5.21 -14.22 4.17
N SER A 143 4.86 -13.98 2.90
CA SER A 143 5.74 -14.29 1.75
C SER A 143 6.34 -13.06 1.08
N ALA A 144 5.53 -12.03 0.83
CA ALA A 144 5.94 -10.85 0.09
C ALA A 144 6.22 -9.67 1.05
N PRO A 145 7.48 -9.20 1.15
CA PRO A 145 7.80 -8.06 2.00
C PRO A 145 7.12 -6.78 1.51
N ILE A 146 6.59 -6.00 2.44
CA ILE A 146 6.16 -4.63 2.16
C ILE A 146 7.38 -3.71 2.21
N LYS A 147 7.60 -2.97 1.13
CA LYS A 147 8.68 -1.98 0.96
C LYS A 147 8.16 -0.60 1.36
N PHE A 148 8.77 0.01 2.35
CA PHE A 148 8.51 1.37 2.78
C PHE A 148 9.58 2.30 2.22
N LYS A 149 9.18 3.44 1.67
CA LYS A 149 10.09 4.45 1.11
C LYS A 149 9.77 5.83 1.64
N VAL A 150 10.80 6.64 1.85
CA VAL A 150 10.67 8.07 2.12
C VAL A 150 11.59 8.85 1.18
N ARG A 151 11.04 9.88 0.54
CA ARG A 151 11.76 10.81 -0.32
C ARG A 151 11.60 12.23 0.23
N VAL A 152 12.69 12.97 0.26
CA VAL A 152 12.70 14.40 0.60
C VAL A 152 13.16 15.14 -0.64
N ASN A 153 12.31 16.05 -1.15
CA ASN A 153 12.57 16.81 -2.38
C ASN A 153 12.95 15.91 -3.57
N GLY A 154 12.23 14.80 -3.71
CA GLY A 154 12.44 13.84 -4.79
C GLY A 154 13.66 12.94 -4.61
N LYS A 155 14.48 13.09 -3.55
CA LYS A 155 15.60 12.18 -3.24
C LYS A 155 15.16 11.15 -2.20
N GLU A 156 15.35 9.87 -2.49
CA GLU A 156 15.13 8.81 -1.50
C GLU A 156 16.13 8.94 -0.34
N VAL A 157 15.61 8.98 0.88
CA VAL A 157 16.39 9.10 2.12
C VAL A 157 16.21 7.88 3.03
N PHE A 158 15.16 7.07 2.79
CA PHE A 158 14.87 5.86 3.53
C PHE A 158 14.23 4.82 2.61
N CYS A 159 14.65 3.57 2.74
CA CYS A 159 14.06 2.42 2.06
C CYS A 159 14.24 1.19 2.95
N HIS A 160 13.13 0.54 3.33
CA HIS A 160 13.15 -0.66 4.17
C HIS A 160 12.06 -1.62 3.74
N SER A 161 12.37 -2.92 3.70
CA SER A 161 11.39 -3.96 3.39
C SER A 161 11.20 -4.87 4.60
N MET A 162 9.96 -5.23 4.91
CA MET A 162 9.64 -6.12 6.03
C MET A 162 8.47 -7.06 5.72
N ILE A 163 8.55 -8.27 6.25
CA ILE A 163 7.43 -9.22 6.29
C ILE A 163 6.52 -8.85 7.47
N LEU A 164 5.21 -8.72 7.22
CA LEU A 164 4.25 -8.22 8.22
C LEU A 164 3.54 -9.33 9.01
N GLU A 165 3.86 -10.60 8.76
CA GLU A 165 3.22 -11.74 9.41
C GLU A 165 3.22 -11.69 10.95
N SER A 166 4.30 -11.21 11.56
CA SER A 166 4.40 -11.10 13.02
C SER A 166 3.37 -10.15 13.62
N TYR A 167 2.87 -9.16 12.86
CA TYR A 167 1.83 -8.24 13.31
C TYR A 167 0.44 -8.88 13.33
N ARG A 168 0.24 -10.02 12.64
CA ARG A 168 -1.01 -10.79 12.70
C ARG A 168 -1.19 -11.57 14.00
N VAL A 169 -0.13 -11.76 14.79
CA VAL A 169 -0.18 -12.51 16.06
C VAL A 169 -1.11 -11.84 17.08
N LYS A 170 -1.33 -10.53 16.95
CA LYS A 170 -2.31 -9.75 17.73
C LYS A 170 -3.42 -9.26 16.81
N PRO A 171 -4.35 -10.14 16.38
CA PRO A 171 -5.44 -9.76 15.50
C PRO A 171 -6.37 -8.79 16.22
N ASP A 172 -7.05 -7.95 15.44
CA ASP A 172 -7.99 -6.91 15.90
C ASP A 172 -7.42 -5.90 16.91
N VAL A 173 -6.10 -5.76 16.96
CA VAL A 173 -5.40 -4.73 17.74
C VAL A 173 -4.73 -3.73 16.81
N TRP A 174 -4.94 -2.43 17.09
CA TRP A 174 -4.25 -1.34 16.40
C TRP A 174 -2.75 -1.36 16.71
N GLN A 175 -1.94 -1.23 15.67
CA GLN A 175 -0.49 -1.32 15.74
C GLN A 175 0.16 -0.23 14.91
N GLU A 176 1.31 0.27 15.38
CA GLU A 176 2.14 1.25 14.67
C GLU A 176 3.22 0.49 13.88
N LEU A 177 3.08 0.41 12.55
CA LEU A 177 4.14 -0.14 11.69
C LEU A 177 5.20 0.93 11.41
N PRO A 178 6.49 0.65 11.62
CA PRO A 178 7.55 1.60 11.28
C PRO A 178 7.65 1.75 9.76
N GLY A 179 7.30 2.94 9.26
CA GLY A 179 7.31 3.28 7.84
C GLY A 179 8.54 4.05 7.37
N GLY A 180 9.37 4.52 8.30
CA GLY A 180 10.63 5.19 8.01
C GLY A 180 10.83 6.47 8.78
N GLU A 181 11.88 7.21 8.41
CA GLU A 181 12.24 8.46 9.06
C GLU A 181 12.81 9.47 8.06
N PHE A 182 12.74 10.75 8.42
CA PHE A 182 13.36 11.84 7.68
C PHE A 182 13.74 12.98 8.62
N SER A 183 14.76 13.75 8.24
CA SER A 183 15.18 14.93 9.01
C SER A 183 14.66 16.22 8.39
N VAL A 184 14.15 17.09 9.24
CA VAL A 184 13.70 18.43 8.88
C VAL A 184 14.75 19.42 9.40
N PRO A 185 15.43 20.19 8.53
CA PRO A 185 16.40 21.19 8.96
C PRO A 185 15.72 22.37 9.66
N ASN A 186 16.48 23.09 10.50
CA ASN A 186 16.00 24.31 11.17
C ASN A 186 15.62 25.47 10.22
N SER A 187 16.09 25.43 8.98
CA SER A 187 15.79 26.40 7.93
C SER A 187 15.19 25.67 6.74
N ILE A 188 13.89 25.86 6.55
CA ILE A 188 13.12 25.26 5.46
C ILE A 188 12.69 26.38 4.53
N THR A 189 13.14 26.33 3.28
CA THR A 189 12.74 27.31 2.24
C THR A 189 11.60 26.78 1.36
N GLY A 190 11.30 25.49 1.46
CA GLY A 190 10.24 24.83 0.72
C GLY A 190 10.51 23.33 0.60
N GLY A 191 9.65 22.64 -0.15
CA GLY A 191 9.83 21.24 -0.47
C GLY A 191 8.77 20.32 0.10
N ASN A 192 8.92 19.03 -0.16
CA ASN A 192 7.96 18.00 0.24
C ASN A 192 8.66 16.75 0.76
N VAL A 193 7.97 16.08 1.66
CA VAL A 193 8.25 14.70 2.03
C VAL A 193 7.20 13.83 1.36
N GLU A 194 7.65 12.85 0.60
CA GLU A 194 6.83 11.81 -0.01
C GLU A 194 7.16 10.50 0.69
N PHE A 195 6.14 9.74 1.05
CA PHE A 195 6.33 8.45 1.70
C PHE A 195 5.32 7.45 1.15
N GLY A 196 5.61 6.16 1.27
CA GLY A 196 4.67 5.14 0.86
C GLY A 196 5.05 3.75 1.30
N MET A 197 4.06 2.86 1.24
CA MET A 197 4.21 1.41 1.40
C MET A 197 3.86 0.73 0.08
N PHE A 198 4.69 -0.20 -0.34
CA PHE A 198 4.68 -0.79 -1.67
C PHE A 198 4.87 -2.29 -1.60
N GLU A 199 4.07 -3.01 -2.36
CA GLU A 199 4.32 -4.38 -2.75
C GLU A 199 3.73 -4.53 -4.14
N VAL A 200 4.58 -4.35 -5.15
CA VAL A 200 4.18 -4.20 -6.57
C VAL A 200 4.96 -5.13 -7.49
N GLU A 201 5.79 -5.99 -6.89
CA GLU A 201 6.79 -6.82 -7.58
C GLU A 201 6.39 -8.30 -7.58
N SER A 202 5.43 -8.71 -6.75
CA SER A 202 4.97 -10.10 -6.68
C SER A 202 3.50 -10.22 -7.08
N ASP A 203 3.09 -11.44 -7.44
CA ASP A 203 1.68 -11.80 -7.65
C ASP A 203 1.02 -12.35 -6.36
N TRP A 204 1.62 -12.10 -5.19
CA TRP A 204 1.20 -12.71 -3.93
C TRP A 204 0.01 -11.97 -3.32
N TRP A 205 -1.15 -12.62 -3.31
CA TRP A 205 -2.38 -12.06 -2.74
C TRP A 205 -2.32 -11.94 -1.22
N LYS A 206 -2.82 -10.82 -0.69
CA LYS A 206 -2.99 -10.55 0.75
C LYS A 206 -4.21 -9.68 1.02
N GLY A 207 -4.75 -9.75 2.23
CA GLY A 207 -6.02 -9.10 2.56
C GLY A 207 -6.29 -8.95 4.05
N SER A 208 -7.50 -8.47 4.34
CA SER A 208 -8.10 -8.19 5.66
C SER A 208 -7.20 -7.39 6.62
N MET A 209 -6.63 -6.28 6.11
CA MET A 209 -5.92 -5.28 6.92
C MET A 209 -6.65 -3.94 6.83
N VAL A 210 -6.83 -3.27 7.96
CA VAL A 210 -7.35 -1.89 8.01
C VAL A 210 -6.19 -0.92 8.15
N LEU A 211 -6.18 0.12 7.32
CA LEU A 211 -5.32 1.29 7.46
C LEU A 211 -6.15 2.49 7.95
N ALA A 212 -5.89 2.99 9.16
CA ALA A 212 -6.55 4.19 9.66
C ALA A 212 -5.90 5.47 9.11
N GLY A 213 -4.57 5.48 9.04
CA GLY A 213 -3.80 6.64 8.60
C GLY A 213 -2.34 6.54 8.98
N ILE A 214 -1.66 7.68 8.95
CA ILE A 214 -0.23 7.81 9.23
C ILE A 214 -0.03 8.75 10.40
N LYS A 215 0.85 8.37 11.31
CA LYS A 215 1.36 9.22 12.38
C LYS A 215 2.79 9.62 12.03
N ILE A 216 3.03 10.93 11.93
CA ILE A 216 4.38 11.48 11.77
C ILE A 216 4.73 12.22 13.05
N SER A 217 5.71 11.72 13.81
CA SER A 217 6.05 12.27 15.13
C SER A 217 7.54 12.59 15.23
N PRO A 218 7.93 13.64 15.97
CA PRO A 218 9.34 13.86 16.28
C PRO A 218 9.97 12.63 16.92
N LYS A 219 11.16 12.25 16.47
CA LYS A 219 12.00 11.25 17.13
C LYS A 219 12.55 11.92 18.39
N THR A 220 12.16 11.43 19.55
CA THR A 220 12.70 11.92 20.82
C THR A 220 14.22 11.72 20.81
N PRO A 221 15.02 12.75 21.19
CA PRO A 221 16.46 12.61 21.36
C PRO A 221 16.84 11.50 22.34
#